data_AF-R0AFG8-F1
#
_entry.id   AF-R0AFG8-F1
#
_cell.length_a   1.000
_cell.length_b   1.000
_cell.length_c   1.000
_cell.angle_alpha   90.00
_cell.angle_beta   90.00
_cell.angle_gamma   90.00
#
_symmetry.space_group_name_H-M   'P 1'
#
loop_
_entity.id
_entity.type
_entity.pdbx_description
1 polymer ?
#
loop_
_entity_poly.entity_id
_entity_poly.type
_entity_poly.pdbx_seq_one_letter_code
_entity_poly.pdbx_strand_id
1 'polypeptide(L)'
;MYPCIAVEHSYNCMVLLCSLFFWPSGHYTKIACVELDLSAYGITSGQAVRINNVVIITFWHNTAVPTGKAMNAVALPDDFKPTTNKVGTAVYMDSSSAVALGTSIVKPDGYIYLDSAITRVRVEATIAYTVK
;
A
#
# COMPACT_ATOMS: atom_id res chain seq x y z
N MET A 1 -6.74 -29.60 -15.21
CA MET A 1 -5.92 -28.41 -15.52
C MET A 1 -6.83 -27.42 -16.23
N TYR A 2 -7.36 -26.46 -15.49
CA TYR A 2 -8.24 -25.38 -15.96
C TYR A 2 -7.96 -24.14 -15.10
N PRO A 3 -8.01 -22.94 -15.68
CA PRO A 3 -6.94 -21.97 -15.57
C PRO A 3 -7.14 -20.93 -14.46
N CYS A 4 -6.03 -20.28 -14.16
CA CYS A 4 -5.91 -19.04 -13.42
C CYS A 4 -6.89 -17.97 -13.93
N ILE A 5 -8.04 -17.79 -13.27
CA ILE A 5 -8.86 -16.56 -13.34
C ILE A 5 -9.25 -16.23 -11.90
N ALA A 6 -8.28 -15.75 -11.13
CA ALA A 6 -8.52 -15.34 -9.73
C ALA A 6 -7.88 -14.00 -9.40
N VAL A 7 -7.63 -13.16 -10.41
CA VAL A 7 -7.14 -11.78 -10.20
C VAL A 7 -8.10 -10.77 -10.86
N GLU A 8 -8.53 -11.04 -12.10
CA GLU A 8 -9.48 -10.20 -12.85
C GLU A 8 -10.89 -10.12 -12.23
N HIS A 9 -11.34 -11.19 -11.54
CA HIS A 9 -12.67 -11.21 -10.93
C HIS A 9 -12.82 -10.30 -9.70
N SER A 10 -11.71 -9.99 -9.02
CA SER A 10 -11.72 -9.15 -7.81
C SER A 10 -11.78 -7.66 -8.12
N TYR A 11 -11.07 -7.22 -9.17
CA TYR A 11 -11.18 -5.85 -9.69
C TYR A 11 -12.58 -5.59 -10.24
N ASN A 12 -13.10 -6.55 -11.00
CA ASN A 12 -14.42 -6.42 -11.59
C ASN A 12 -15.50 -6.37 -10.49
N CYS A 13 -15.38 -7.15 -9.40
CA CYS A 13 -16.38 -7.10 -8.33
C CYS A 13 -16.34 -5.82 -7.50
N MET A 14 -15.16 -5.23 -7.25
CA MET A 14 -15.05 -3.93 -6.58
C MET A 14 -15.57 -2.78 -7.44
N VAL A 15 -15.28 -2.77 -8.74
CA VAL A 15 -15.83 -1.80 -9.70
C VAL A 15 -17.35 -1.96 -9.87
N LEU A 16 -17.86 -3.19 -9.87
CA LEU A 16 -19.29 -3.49 -9.94
C LEU A 16 -20.02 -3.05 -8.67
N LEU A 17 -19.44 -3.28 -7.49
CA LEU A 17 -19.98 -2.79 -6.21
C LEU A 17 -20.06 -1.27 -6.19
N CYS A 18 -19.02 -0.57 -6.67
CA CYS A 18 -19.07 0.87 -6.83
C CYS A 18 -20.19 1.31 -7.78
N SER A 19 -20.39 0.60 -8.89
CA SER A 19 -21.45 0.92 -9.86
C SER A 19 -22.85 0.64 -9.28
N LEU A 20 -23.04 -0.45 -8.55
CA LEU A 20 -24.35 -0.88 -8.04
C LEU A 20 -24.85 0.00 -6.89
N PHE A 21 -23.95 0.47 -6.02
CA PHE A 21 -24.31 1.29 -4.86
C PHE A 21 -24.25 2.80 -5.12
N PHE A 22 -23.41 3.28 -6.04
CA PHE A 22 -23.25 4.72 -6.28
C PHE A 22 -24.01 5.26 -7.51
N TRP A 23 -24.42 4.42 -8.47
CA TRP A 23 -25.14 4.89 -9.66
C TRP A 23 -26.59 5.34 -9.43
N PRO A 24 -27.41 4.72 -8.53
CA PRO A 24 -28.81 5.14 -8.39
C PRO A 24 -29.00 6.35 -7.44
N SER A 25 -27.96 6.81 -6.74
CA SER A 25 -28.12 7.84 -5.69
C SER A 25 -28.16 9.28 -6.19
N GLY A 26 -27.92 9.55 -7.49
CA GLY A 26 -28.11 10.88 -8.10
C GLY A 26 -27.22 12.02 -7.56
N HIS A 27 -26.37 11.75 -6.57
CA HIS A 27 -25.44 12.70 -5.97
C HIS A 27 -24.00 12.35 -6.40
N TYR A 28 -23.65 12.67 -7.65
CA TYR A 28 -22.29 12.46 -8.15
C TYR A 28 -21.32 13.49 -7.55
N THR A 29 -20.88 13.21 -6.33
CA THR A 29 -19.57 13.71 -5.91
C THR A 29 -18.55 12.95 -6.74
N LYS A 30 -17.87 13.62 -7.68
CA LYS A 30 -16.85 13.02 -8.54
C LYS A 30 -15.82 12.29 -7.66
N ILE A 31 -15.85 10.96 -7.65
CA ILE A 31 -14.86 10.15 -6.91
C ILE A 31 -13.53 10.31 -7.66
N ALA A 32 -12.60 11.04 -7.07
CA ALA A 32 -11.24 11.12 -7.59
C ALA A 32 -10.48 9.87 -7.11
N CYS A 33 -10.27 8.92 -8.03
CA CYS A 33 -9.43 7.74 -7.79
C CYS A 33 -8.11 7.90 -8.54
N VAL A 34 -6.99 7.76 -7.83
CA VAL A 34 -5.64 7.73 -8.42
C VAL A 34 -4.93 6.48 -7.93
N GLU A 35 -4.40 5.72 -8.87
CA GLU A 35 -3.66 4.49 -8.59
C GLU A 35 -2.18 4.68 -8.93
N LEU A 36 -1.32 4.09 -8.09
CA LEU A 36 0.13 4.16 -8.23
C LEU A 36 0.73 2.76 -8.04
N ASP A 37 1.46 2.29 -9.04
CA ASP A 37 2.29 1.09 -8.91
C ASP A 37 3.57 1.43 -8.12
N LEU A 38 3.78 0.72 -7.01
CA LEU A 38 4.92 0.94 -6.12
C LEU A 38 6.21 0.31 -6.65
N SER A 39 6.14 -0.54 -7.67
CA SER A 39 7.33 -1.11 -8.32
C SER A 39 8.24 -0.03 -8.90
N ALA A 40 7.64 1.03 -9.44
CA ALA A 40 8.33 2.22 -9.95
C ALA A 40 9.07 3.03 -8.85
N TYR A 41 8.80 2.74 -7.58
CA TYR A 41 9.38 3.44 -6.42
C TYR A 41 10.36 2.55 -5.63
N GLY A 42 10.70 1.37 -6.15
CA GLY A 42 11.67 0.46 -5.53
C GLY A 42 11.07 -0.52 -4.51
N ILE A 43 9.74 -0.61 -4.42
CA ILE A 43 9.07 -1.71 -3.73
C ILE A 43 8.97 -2.91 -4.68
N THR A 44 8.94 -4.15 -4.19
CA THR A 44 8.96 -5.31 -5.08
C THR A 44 7.65 -5.46 -5.85
N SER A 45 6.53 -5.29 -5.16
CA SER A 45 5.19 -5.29 -5.74
C SER A 45 4.23 -4.60 -4.77
N GLY A 46 3.28 -3.84 -5.28
CA GLY A 46 2.27 -3.22 -4.44
C GLY A 46 1.62 -2.03 -5.12
N GLN A 47 0.56 -1.55 -4.49
CA GLN A 47 -0.23 -0.47 -5.02
C GLN A 47 -0.53 0.56 -3.92
N ALA A 48 -0.49 1.83 -4.29
CA ALA A 48 -1.13 2.88 -3.52
C ALA A 48 -2.37 3.36 -4.29
N VAL A 49 -3.50 3.42 -3.59
CA VAL A 49 -4.77 3.92 -4.13
C VAL A 49 -5.19 5.12 -3.30
N ARG A 50 -5.40 6.26 -3.95
CA ARG A 50 -6.02 7.44 -3.36
C ARG A 50 -7.48 7.51 -3.80
N ILE A 51 -8.40 7.50 -2.85
CA ILE A 51 -9.83 7.74 -3.06
C ILE A 51 -10.19 9.01 -2.29
N ASN A 52 -10.40 10.10 -3.03
CA ASN A 52 -10.57 11.44 -2.47
C ASN A 52 -9.40 11.82 -1.54
N ASN A 53 -9.63 11.88 -0.23
CA ASN A 53 -8.61 12.19 0.77
C ASN A 53 -8.09 10.95 1.50
N VAL A 54 -8.55 9.74 1.17
CA VAL A 54 -8.07 8.49 1.78
C VAL A 54 -7.03 7.87 0.87
N VAL A 55 -5.89 7.49 1.44
CA VAL A 55 -4.83 6.73 0.77
C VAL A 55 -4.74 5.36 1.42
N ILE A 56 -4.73 4.32 0.61
CA ILE A 56 -4.50 2.93 1.02
C ILE A 56 -3.26 2.44 0.27
N ILE A 57 -2.26 1.98 1.00
CA ILE A 57 -1.04 1.40 0.44
C ILE A 57 -0.99 -0.06 0.88
N THR A 58 -0.92 -0.97 -0.07
CA THR A 58 -0.73 -2.41 0.18
C THR A 58 0.45 -2.88 -0.64
N PHE A 59 1.42 -3.55 0.00
CA PHE A 59 2.61 -3.98 -0.71
C PHE A 59 3.28 -5.23 -0.14
N TRP A 60 4.08 -5.82 -1.01
CA TRP A 60 5.03 -6.87 -0.75
C TRP A 60 6.45 -6.39 -1.11
N HIS A 61 7.42 -6.63 -0.23
CA HIS A 61 8.83 -6.34 -0.50
C HIS A 61 9.70 -7.54 -0.13
N ASN A 62 10.62 -7.94 -1.01
CA ASN A 62 11.45 -9.15 -0.87
C ASN A 62 12.96 -8.88 -0.81
N THR A 63 13.35 -7.63 -0.59
CA THR A 63 14.75 -7.23 -0.45
C THR A 63 15.04 -6.86 1.00
N ALA A 64 16.28 -7.08 1.42
CA ALA A 64 16.76 -6.74 2.74
C ALA A 64 16.60 -5.23 3.02
N VAL A 65 15.82 -4.87 4.04
CA VAL A 65 15.66 -3.48 4.48
C VAL A 65 16.53 -3.24 5.73
N PRO A 66 17.59 -2.42 5.66
CA PRO A 66 18.40 -2.10 6.83
C PRO A 66 17.59 -1.28 7.83
N THR A 67 17.87 -1.47 9.13
CA THR A 67 17.22 -0.71 10.20
C THR A 67 17.37 0.79 10.00
N GLY A 68 16.26 1.52 10.13
CA GLY A 68 16.22 2.98 10.01
C GLY A 68 16.35 3.50 8.57
N LYS A 69 16.41 2.62 7.56
CA LYS A 69 16.38 3.01 6.14
C LYS A 69 14.96 2.89 5.58
N ALA A 70 14.69 3.71 4.58
CA ALA A 70 13.46 3.61 3.80
C ALA A 70 13.48 2.33 2.96
N MET A 71 12.29 1.76 2.74
CA MET A 71 12.08 0.62 1.86
C MET A 71 12.04 1.04 0.39
N ASN A 72 11.31 2.10 0.09
CA ASN A 72 11.25 2.65 -1.26
C ASN A 72 12.51 3.47 -1.56
N ALA A 73 13.02 3.35 -2.78
CA ALA A 73 14.19 4.08 -3.26
C ALA A 73 13.85 5.52 -3.64
N VAL A 74 12.61 5.76 -4.08
CA VAL A 74 12.11 7.07 -4.52
C VAL A 74 10.90 7.46 -3.69
N ALA A 75 10.84 8.71 -3.22
CA ALA A 75 9.70 9.22 -2.48
C ALA A 75 8.39 9.10 -3.27
N LEU A 76 7.29 8.80 -2.58
CA LEU A 76 5.96 8.81 -3.17
C LEU A 76 5.59 10.21 -3.70
N PRO A 77 4.69 10.33 -4.70
CA PRO A 77 4.19 11.62 -5.19
C PRO A 77 3.49 12.41 -4.09
N ASP A 78 3.42 13.74 -4.24
CA ASP A 78 2.83 14.64 -3.23
C ASP A 78 1.38 14.27 -2.87
N ASP A 79 0.61 13.79 -3.84
CA ASP A 79 -0.77 13.31 -3.64
C ASP A 79 -0.91 12.15 -2.65
N PHE A 80 0.18 11.43 -2.38
CA PHE A 80 0.24 10.30 -1.47
C PHE A 80 1.03 10.64 -0.19
N LYS A 81 1.55 11.86 -0.02
CA LYS A 81 2.32 12.21 1.19
C LYS A 81 1.40 12.56 2.35
N PRO A 82 1.52 11.91 3.52
CA PRO A 82 0.77 12.32 4.68
C PRO A 82 1.39 13.58 5.31
N THR A 83 0.59 14.34 6.06
CA THR A 83 1.08 15.54 6.77
C THR A 83 1.82 15.21 8.07
N THR A 84 1.61 14.01 8.61
CA THR A 84 2.27 13.48 9.80
C THR A 84 2.60 12.01 9.57
N ASN A 85 3.45 11.40 10.40
CA ASN A 85 3.74 9.97 10.30
C ASN A 85 2.45 9.15 10.38
N LYS A 86 2.28 8.21 9.45
CA LYS A 86 1.15 7.29 9.42
C LYS A 86 1.66 5.87 9.56
N VAL A 87 1.10 5.16 10.52
CA VAL A 87 1.51 3.81 10.90
C VAL A 87 0.49 2.84 10.35
N GLY A 88 0.97 1.75 9.75
CA GLY A 88 0.15 0.63 9.33
C GLY A 88 0.72 -0.68 9.84
N THR A 89 -0.03 -1.74 9.63
CA THR A 89 0.34 -3.09 10.07
C THR A 89 1.24 -3.72 9.04
N ALA A 90 2.21 -4.49 9.50
CA ALA A 90 3.06 -5.29 8.65
C ALA A 90 3.35 -6.66 9.25
N VAL A 91 3.56 -7.63 8.37
CA VAL A 91 4.05 -8.95 8.67
C VAL A 91 5.43 -9.08 8.02
N TYR A 92 6.40 -9.51 8.81
CA TYR A 92 7.78 -9.67 8.34
C TYR A 92 8.23 -11.11 8.46
N MET A 93 9.08 -11.54 7.53
CA MET A 93 9.95 -12.70 7.70
C MET A 93 11.41 -12.27 7.67
N ASP A 94 12.18 -12.76 8.64
CA ASP A 94 13.64 -12.63 8.64
C ASP A 94 14.32 -13.75 7.84
N SER A 95 15.65 -13.75 7.80
CA SER A 95 16.46 -14.73 7.07
C SER A 95 16.36 -16.16 7.63
N SER A 96 15.87 -16.32 8.86
CA SER A 96 15.59 -17.62 9.49
C SER A 96 14.16 -18.11 9.22
N SER A 97 13.39 -17.38 8.39
CA SER A 97 11.98 -17.64 8.11
C SER A 97 11.06 -17.51 9.34
N ALA A 98 11.53 -16.81 10.38
CA ALA A 98 10.69 -16.49 11.52
C ALA A 98 9.74 -15.35 11.14
N VAL A 99 8.44 -15.59 11.34
CA VAL A 99 7.38 -14.60 11.08
C VAL A 99 7.17 -13.75 12.32
N ALA A 100 7.13 -12.44 12.14
CA ALA A 100 6.81 -11.49 13.20
C ALA A 100 5.81 -10.44 12.72
N LEU A 101 4.96 -9.99 13.63
CA LEU A 101 4.15 -8.79 13.42
C LEU A 101 4.99 -7.54 13.74
N GLY A 102 4.74 -6.46 13.03
CA GLY A 102 5.19 -5.13 13.42
C GLY A 102 4.53 -4.06 12.60
N THR A 103 5.18 -2.90 12.47
CA THR A 103 4.55 -1.74 11.86
C THR A 103 5.39 -1.08 10.76
N SER A 104 4.70 -0.68 9.70
CA SER A 104 5.26 0.14 8.63
C SER A 104 4.84 1.59 8.84
N ILE A 105 5.70 2.52 8.45
CA ILE A 105 5.50 3.96 8.70
C ILE A 105 5.70 4.73 7.41
N VAL A 106 4.67 5.40 6.91
CA VAL A 106 4.79 6.40 5.85
C VAL A 106 5.03 7.75 6.51
N LYS A 107 6.15 8.39 6.18
CA LYS A 107 6.50 9.70 6.70
C LYS A 107 6.13 10.83 5.71
N PRO A 108 6.07 12.09 6.17
CA PRO A 108 5.79 13.24 5.30
C PRO A 108 6.80 13.47 4.17
N ASP A 109 8.00 12.87 4.27
CA ASP A 109 9.01 12.88 3.21
C ASP A 109 8.64 11.98 2.00
N GLY A 110 7.56 11.20 2.11
CA GLY A 110 7.12 10.24 1.08
C GLY A 110 7.84 8.91 1.12
N TYR A 111 8.63 8.62 2.15
CA TYR A 111 9.31 7.35 2.34
C TYR A 111 8.59 6.45 3.34
N ILE A 112 8.68 5.14 3.09
CA ILE A 112 8.08 4.07 3.88
C ILE A 112 9.18 3.38 4.67
N TYR A 113 9.01 3.27 5.98
CA TYR A 113 9.99 2.70 6.90
C TYR A 113 9.39 1.52 7.65
N LEU A 114 10.26 0.71 8.26
CA LEU A 114 9.90 -0.32 9.23
C LEU A 114 10.23 0.15 10.64
N ASP A 115 9.43 -0.23 11.62
CA ASP A 115 9.69 0.00 13.05
C ASP A 115 10.77 -0.93 13.64
N SER A 116 11.22 -1.93 12.88
CA SER A 116 12.02 -3.03 13.42
C SER A 116 13.53 -2.78 13.40
N ALA A 117 14.20 -3.19 14.49
CA ALA A 117 15.67 -3.14 14.65
C ALA A 117 16.43 -4.27 13.94
N ILE A 118 15.75 -5.05 13.09
CA ILE A 118 16.32 -6.23 12.41
C ILE A 118 16.14 -6.08 10.90
N THR A 119 17.16 -6.49 10.14
CA THR A 119 17.08 -6.55 8.67
C THR A 119 16.02 -7.58 8.25
N ARG A 120 15.00 -7.15 7.49
CA ARG A 120 13.88 -8.01 7.05
C ARG A 120 14.03 -8.38 5.59
N VAL A 121 13.74 -9.64 5.24
CA VAL A 121 13.94 -10.17 3.89
C VAL A 121 12.62 -10.24 3.12
N ARG A 122 11.50 -10.40 3.82
CA ARG A 122 10.16 -10.35 3.23
C ARG A 122 9.25 -9.54 4.12
N VAL A 123 8.50 -8.63 3.51
CA VAL A 123 7.57 -7.71 4.17
C VAL A 123 6.27 -7.72 3.40
N GLU A 124 5.17 -7.89 4.12
CA GLU A 124 3.82 -7.60 3.64
C GLU A 124 3.25 -6.52 4.55
N ALA A 125 2.73 -5.43 3.98
CA ALA A 125 2.16 -4.37 4.80
C ALA A 125 0.98 -3.68 4.14
N THR A 126 0.09 -3.19 5.00
CA THR A 126 -1.08 -2.38 4.62
C THR A 126 -1.16 -1.16 5.52
N ILE A 127 -1.34 0.01 4.89
CA ILE A 127 -1.37 1.31 5.56
C ILE A 127 -2.53 2.10 4.97
N ALA A 128 -3.43 2.59 5.81
CA ALA A 128 -4.52 3.46 5.39
C ALA A 128 -4.48 4.77 6.18
N TYR A 129 -4.58 5.90 5.49
CA TYR A 129 -4.54 7.22 6.12
C TYR A 129 -5.25 8.27 5.29
N THR A 130 -5.46 9.44 5.90
CA THR A 130 -5.97 10.62 5.19
C THR A 130 -4.84 11.58 4.81
N VAL A 131 -4.94 12.13 3.60
CA VAL A 131 -4.17 13.27 3.10
C VAL A 131 -5.04 14.54 3.14
N LYS A 132 -4.41 15.72 3.09
CA LYS A 132 -5.15 16.99 3.04
C LYS A 132 -5.55 17.36 1.62
#